data_AF-B1PJY0-F1
#
_entry.id   AF-B1PJY0-F1
#
_cell.length_a   1.000
_cell.length_b   1.000
_cell.length_c   1.000
_cell.angle_alpha   90.00
_cell.angle_beta   90.00
_cell.angle_gamma   90.00
#
_symmetry.space_group_name_H-M   'P 1'
#
loop_
_entity.id
_entity.type
_entity.pdbx_description
1 polymer ?
#
loop_
_entity_poly.entity_id
_entity_poly.type
_entity_poly.pdbx_seq_one_letter_code
_entity_poly.pdbx_strand_id
1 'polypeptide(L)'
;FSPNLLGDPENFTPANPLVTPPHIKPEWYFLFAYAILRSIPNKLGGVLALAASILVLFFMPLLHKSKFRSMTFRPISQILFWALVTNVLILTWVGSQPVEHPFIIIGQVASFTYFTIILILFPL
;
A
#
# COMPACT_ATOMS: atom_id res chain seq x y z
N PHE A 1 -25.22 13.32 -0.52
CA PHE A 1 -25.11 14.48 0.39
C PHE A 1 -23.71 15.09 0.49
N SER A 2 -22.59 14.39 0.18
CA SER A 2 -21.23 14.99 0.19
C SER A 2 -20.40 14.59 -1.05
N PRO A 3 -20.50 15.31 -2.19
CA PRO A 3 -19.89 14.88 -3.46
C PRO A 3 -18.35 14.95 -3.47
N ASN A 4 -17.76 15.90 -2.75
CA ASN A 4 -16.31 16.19 -2.80
C ASN A 4 -15.54 15.68 -1.58
N LEU A 5 -16.15 14.84 -0.73
CA LEU A 5 -15.54 14.39 0.53
C LEU A 5 -14.21 13.66 0.33
N LEU A 6 -14.06 12.95 -0.78
CA LEU A 6 -12.88 12.13 -1.12
C LEU A 6 -11.97 12.79 -2.17
N GLY A 7 -12.31 13.99 -2.62
CA GLY A 7 -11.55 14.75 -3.61
C GLY A 7 -10.53 15.67 -2.96
N ASP A 8 -9.47 15.99 -3.69
CA ASP A 8 -8.49 16.99 -3.26
C ASP A 8 -8.96 18.41 -3.64
N PRO A 9 -9.04 19.36 -2.69
CA PRO A 9 -9.41 20.74 -3.01
C PRO A 9 -8.45 21.43 -3.98
N GLU A 10 -7.18 20.99 -4.08
CA GLU A 10 -6.20 21.55 -5.01
C GLU A 10 -6.63 21.36 -6.48
N ASN A 11 -7.41 20.32 -6.78
CA ASN A 11 -7.90 20.02 -8.12
C ASN A 11 -9.02 20.97 -8.61
N PHE A 12 -9.52 21.88 -7.77
CA PHE A 12 -10.41 22.96 -8.22
C PHE A 12 -9.65 24.16 -8.80
N THR A 13 -8.32 24.19 -8.65
CA THR A 13 -7.48 25.20 -9.29
C THR A 13 -6.95 24.70 -10.64
N PRO A 14 -6.95 25.52 -11.70
CA PRO A 14 -6.36 25.11 -12.98
C PRO A 14 -4.86 24.79 -12.84
N ALA A 15 -4.41 23.75 -13.54
CA ALA A 15 -3.03 23.30 -13.48
C ALA A 15 -2.04 24.41 -13.91
N ASN A 16 -0.99 24.61 -13.11
CA ASN A 16 0.08 25.56 -13.39
C ASN A 16 1.44 24.83 -13.41
N PRO A 17 2.11 24.71 -14.58
CA PRO A 17 3.39 24.01 -14.68
C PRO A 17 4.54 24.61 -13.86
N LEU A 18 4.41 25.87 -13.40
CA LEU A 18 5.44 26.57 -12.63
C LEU A 18 5.21 26.51 -11.11
N VAL A 19 4.09 25.95 -10.66
CA VAL A 19 3.71 25.91 -9.25
C VAL A 19 3.37 24.47 -8.86
N THR A 20 4.19 23.88 -7.99
CA THR A 20 3.90 22.59 -7.37
C THR A 20 3.17 22.82 -6.05
N PRO A 21 2.01 22.16 -5.81
CA PRO A 21 1.36 22.24 -4.53
C PRO A 21 2.23 21.67 -3.39
N PRO A 22 2.06 22.15 -2.14
CA PRO A 22 2.92 21.78 -1.02
C PRO A 22 2.86 20.29 -0.66
N HIS A 23 1.70 19.64 -0.82
CA HIS A 23 1.50 18.23 -0.47
C HIS A 23 0.86 17.44 -1.61
N ILE A 24 1.59 17.27 -2.71
CA ILE A 24 1.14 16.46 -3.84
C ILE A 24 1.02 14.98 -3.46
N LYS A 25 -0.18 14.41 -3.65
CA LYS A 25 -0.51 13.01 -3.40
C LYS A 25 -1.56 12.54 -4.42
N PRO A 26 -1.62 11.23 -4.73
CA PRO A 26 -2.67 10.71 -5.59
C PRO A 26 -4.00 10.57 -4.83
N GLU A 27 -5.04 10.17 -5.54
CA GLU A 27 -6.33 9.82 -4.93
C GLU A 27 -6.20 8.66 -3.92
N TRP A 28 -7.16 8.59 -3.01
CA TRP A 28 -7.10 7.74 -1.81
C TRP A 28 -6.84 6.25 -2.12
N TYR A 29 -7.39 5.72 -3.22
CA TYR A 29 -7.24 4.31 -3.61
C TYR A 29 -5.83 3.95 -4.12
N PHE A 30 -4.99 4.94 -4.43
CA PHE A 30 -3.59 4.75 -4.80
C PHE A 30 -2.61 4.98 -3.65
N LEU A 31 -3.07 5.49 -2.50
CA LEU A 31 -2.18 5.88 -1.40
C LEU A 31 -1.34 4.72 -0.85
N PHE A 32 -1.86 3.49 -0.82
CA PHE A 32 -1.10 2.34 -0.34
C PHE A 32 0.14 2.05 -1.22
N ALA A 33 -0.02 2.10 -2.55
CA ALA A 33 1.06 1.88 -3.49
C ALA A 33 2.04 3.06 -3.51
N TYR A 34 1.51 4.28 -3.34
CA TYR A 34 2.32 5.48 -3.17
C TYR A 34 3.18 5.45 -1.89
N ALA A 35 2.66 4.91 -0.79
CA ALA A 35 3.44 4.69 0.43
C ALA A 35 4.60 3.69 0.20
N ILE A 36 4.36 2.60 -0.53
CA ILE A 36 5.39 1.62 -0.89
C ILE A 36 6.47 2.27 -1.77
N LEU A 37 6.08 3.07 -2.78
CA LEU A 37 7.00 3.82 -3.62
C LEU A 37 7.96 4.71 -2.80
N ARG A 38 7.41 5.47 -1.85
CA ARG A 38 8.18 6.41 -1.02
C ARG A 38 9.04 5.72 0.05
N SER A 39 8.75 4.47 0.38
CA SER A 39 9.48 3.73 1.41
C SER A 39 10.91 3.36 0.97
N ILE A 40 11.17 3.29 -0.34
CA ILE A 40 12.47 2.93 -0.89
C ILE A 40 13.22 4.20 -1.32
N PRO A 41 14.38 4.53 -0.72
CA PRO A 41 15.17 5.71 -1.06
C PRO A 41 15.98 5.51 -2.36
N ASN A 42 15.38 4.92 -3.38
CA ASN A 42 15.95 4.73 -4.71
C ASN A 42 14.83 4.85 -5.75
N LYS A 43 15.05 5.67 -6.79
CA LYS A 43 14.02 5.95 -7.81
C LYS A 43 13.58 4.68 -8.55
N LEU A 44 14.52 3.87 -9.05
CA LEU A 44 14.21 2.65 -9.77
C LEU A 44 13.60 1.60 -8.84
N GLY A 45 14.20 1.40 -7.66
CA GLY A 45 13.71 0.45 -6.65
C GLY A 45 12.28 0.74 -6.20
N GLY A 46 11.97 2.01 -5.93
CA GLY A 46 10.61 2.44 -5.59
C GLY A 46 9.60 2.16 -6.70
N VAL A 47 9.94 2.45 -7.96
CA VAL A 47 9.06 2.17 -9.11
C VAL A 47 8.83 0.67 -9.29
N LEU A 48 9.89 -0.14 -9.16
CA LEU A 48 9.78 -1.59 -9.20
C LEU A 48 8.92 -2.14 -8.05
N ALA A 49 9.04 -1.59 -6.85
CA ALA A 49 8.23 -2.00 -5.70
C ALA A 49 6.76 -1.58 -5.84
N LEU A 50 6.48 -0.40 -6.40
CA LEU A 50 5.12 0.01 -6.74
C LEU A 50 4.49 -0.97 -7.73
N ALA A 51 5.21 -1.31 -8.82
CA ALA A 51 4.73 -2.29 -9.79
C ALA A 51 4.52 -3.66 -9.12
N ALA A 52 5.48 -4.10 -8.31
CA ALA A 52 5.41 -5.36 -7.57
C ALA A 52 4.22 -5.39 -6.60
N SER A 53 3.83 -4.28 -5.98
CA SER A 53 2.69 -4.22 -5.05
C SER A 53 1.36 -4.64 -5.70
N ILE A 54 1.23 -4.49 -7.01
CA ILE A 54 0.05 -4.94 -7.78
C ILE A 54 0.32 -6.30 -8.41
N LEU A 55 1.49 -6.47 -9.04
CA LEU A 55 1.84 -7.70 -9.75
C LEU A 55 1.97 -8.91 -8.83
N VAL A 56 2.23 -8.71 -7.53
CA VAL A 56 2.28 -9.80 -6.54
C VAL A 56 0.97 -10.61 -6.50
N LEU A 57 -0.16 -10.01 -6.88
CA LEU A 57 -1.45 -10.70 -6.94
C LEU A 57 -1.45 -11.86 -7.95
N PHE A 58 -0.68 -11.77 -9.05
CA PHE A 58 -0.54 -12.86 -10.00
C PHE A 58 0.19 -14.08 -9.42
N PHE A 59 0.96 -13.89 -8.35
CA PHE A 59 1.63 -14.99 -7.65
C PHE A 59 0.71 -15.69 -6.64
N MET A 60 -0.42 -15.09 -6.25
CA MET A 60 -1.31 -15.67 -5.23
C MET A 60 -1.76 -17.12 -5.54
N PRO A 61 -2.13 -17.49 -6.79
CA PRO A 61 -2.46 -18.88 -7.11
C PRO A 61 -1.27 -19.83 -6.95
N LEU A 62 -0.05 -19.36 -7.24
CA LEU A 62 1.20 -20.15 -7.16
C LEU A 62 1.67 -20.36 -5.72
N LEU A 63 1.35 -19.41 -4.84
CA LEU A 63 1.72 -19.43 -3.42
C LEU A 63 0.74 -20.24 -2.55
N HIS A 64 -0.35 -20.76 -3.11
CA HIS A 64 -1.31 -21.57 -2.36
C HIS A 64 -0.74 -22.97 -2.05
N LYS A 65 -0.35 -23.22 -0.80
CA LYS A 65 0.20 -24.52 -0.33
C LYS A 65 -0.75 -25.36 0.52
N SER A 66 -1.90 -24.80 0.91
CA SER A 66 -2.83 -25.51 1.80
C SER A 66 -3.62 -26.58 1.07
N LYS A 67 -4.01 -27.62 1.81
CA LYS A 67 -4.95 -28.65 1.33
C LYS A 67 -6.39 -28.14 1.25
N PHE A 68 -6.72 -27.06 1.97
CA PHE A 68 -8.05 -26.45 1.97
C PHE A 68 -8.06 -25.18 1.13
N ARG A 69 -9.02 -25.09 0.21
CA ARG A 69 -9.20 -23.92 -0.67
C ARG A 69 -9.58 -22.65 0.11
N SER A 70 -10.48 -22.76 1.08
CA SER A 70 -10.94 -21.62 1.89
C SER A 70 -10.09 -21.42 3.15
N MET A 71 -10.09 -20.20 3.68
CA MET A 71 -9.51 -19.88 4.99
C MET A 71 -10.46 -20.16 6.17
N THR A 72 -11.72 -20.56 5.93
CA THR A 72 -12.75 -20.78 6.99
C THR A 72 -12.27 -21.68 8.12
N PHE A 73 -11.49 -22.72 7.82
CA PHE A 73 -10.95 -23.68 8.80
C PHE A 73 -9.44 -23.52 9.03
N ARG A 74 -8.88 -22.34 8.71
CA ARG A 74 -7.44 -22.03 8.82
C ARG A 74 -7.22 -20.80 9.70
N PRO A 75 -7.31 -20.92 11.04
CA PRO A 75 -7.28 -19.78 11.96
C PRO A 75 -6.01 -18.92 11.81
N ILE A 76 -4.84 -19.53 11.64
CA ILE A 76 -3.59 -18.80 11.42
C ILE A 76 -3.65 -17.96 10.13
N SER A 77 -4.19 -18.53 9.04
CA SER A 77 -4.34 -17.81 7.78
C SER A 77 -5.37 -16.70 7.85
N GLN A 78 -6.42 -16.83 8.68
CA GLN A 78 -7.36 -15.74 8.94
C GLN A 78 -6.69 -14.57 9.67
N ILE A 79 -5.86 -14.85 10.68
CA ILE A 79 -5.09 -13.81 11.39
C ILE A 79 -4.15 -13.10 10.40
N LEU A 80 -3.42 -13.85 9.57
CA LEU A 80 -2.54 -13.26 8.54
C LEU A 80 -3.32 -12.44 7.50
N PHE A 81 -4.52 -12.86 7.12
CA PHE A 81 -5.38 -12.10 6.22
C PHE A 81 -5.81 -10.77 6.85
N TRP A 82 -6.28 -10.77 8.09
CA TRP A 82 -6.66 -9.54 8.79
C TRP A 82 -5.46 -8.64 9.08
N ALA A 83 -4.29 -9.22 9.35
CA ALA A 83 -3.04 -8.48 9.44
C ALA A 83 -2.69 -7.80 8.11
N LEU A 84 -2.86 -8.48 6.96
CA LEU A 84 -2.66 -7.88 5.64
C LEU A 84 -3.63 -6.73 5.37
N VAL A 85 -4.93 -6.91 5.68
CA VAL A 85 -5.94 -5.86 5.53
C VAL A 85 -5.57 -4.63 6.37
N THR A 86 -5.20 -4.85 7.63
CA THR A 86 -4.78 -3.77 8.54
C THR A 86 -3.53 -3.08 8.02
N ASN A 87 -2.58 -3.84 7.46
CA ASN A 87 -1.36 -3.28 6.88
C ASN A 87 -1.63 -2.41 5.64
N VAL A 88 -2.59 -2.78 4.79
CA VAL A 88 -3.02 -1.94 3.65
C VAL A 88 -3.67 -0.65 4.14
N LEU A 89 -4.46 -0.70 5.22
CA LEU A 89 -5.02 0.51 5.85
C LEU A 89 -3.92 1.42 6.41
N ILE A 90 -2.89 0.86 7.06
CA ILE A 90 -1.73 1.61 7.54
C ILE A 90 -0.96 2.26 6.38
N LEU A 91 -0.70 1.51 5.29
CA LEU A 91 -0.05 2.05 4.10
C LEU A 91 -0.87 3.19 3.46
N THR A 92 -2.19 3.04 3.40
CA THR A 92 -3.10 4.09 2.90
C THR A 92 -3.01 5.34 3.77
N TRP A 93 -3.04 5.18 5.09
CA TRP A 93 -2.90 6.28 6.03
C TRP A 93 -1.53 6.96 5.90
N VAL A 94 -0.42 6.22 5.96
CA VAL A 94 0.93 6.78 5.80
C VAL A 94 1.13 7.43 4.43
N GLY A 95 0.50 6.89 3.38
CA GLY A 95 0.47 7.48 2.03
C GLY A 95 -0.07 8.90 2.01
N SER A 96 -1.00 9.24 2.91
CA SER A 96 -1.57 10.59 3.06
C SER A 96 -0.72 11.55 3.89
N GLN A 97 0.28 11.04 4.62
CA GLN A 97 1.13 11.82 5.53
C GLN A 97 2.38 12.39 4.81
N PRO A 98 2.98 13.47 5.35
CA PRO A 98 4.24 14.01 4.85
C PRO A 98 5.41 13.02 5.03
N VAL A 99 6.48 13.21 4.28
CA VAL A 99 7.69 12.37 4.32
C VAL A 99 8.59 12.83 5.46
N GLU A 100 8.14 12.59 6.69
CA GLU A 100 8.81 13.03 7.92
C GLU A 100 8.80 11.91 8.97
N HIS A 101 9.63 12.04 10.00
CA HIS A 101 9.57 11.14 11.15
C HIS A 101 8.25 11.35 11.93
N PRO A 102 7.51 10.30 12.34
CA PRO A 102 7.83 8.88 12.28
C PRO A 102 7.28 8.14 11.05
N PHE A 103 6.62 8.82 10.13
CA PHE A 103 5.89 8.20 9.01
C PHE A 103 6.81 7.46 8.02
N ILE A 104 8.06 7.93 7.85
CA ILE A 104 9.04 7.24 7.01
C ILE A 104 9.27 5.81 7.50
N ILE A 105 9.59 5.63 8.78
CA ILE A 105 9.90 4.30 9.33
C ILE A 105 8.66 3.40 9.38
N ILE A 106 7.48 3.98 9.68
CA ILE A 106 6.22 3.22 9.65
C ILE A 106 5.93 2.73 8.22
N GLY A 107 6.11 3.58 7.21
CA GLY A 107 5.93 3.20 5.80
C GLY A 107 6.88 2.08 5.36
N GLN A 108 8.14 2.16 5.77
CA GLN A 108 9.15 1.14 5.48
C GLN A 108 8.81 -0.21 6.10
N VAL A 109 8.46 -0.22 7.40
CA VAL A 109 8.06 -1.45 8.11
C VAL A 109 6.79 -2.02 7.49
N ALA A 110 5.77 -1.20 7.24
CA ALA A 110 4.51 -1.64 6.63
C ALA A 110 4.71 -2.23 5.22
N SER A 111 5.57 -1.60 4.41
CA SER A 111 5.91 -2.07 3.07
C SER A 111 6.64 -3.42 3.12
N PHE A 112 7.59 -3.58 4.04
CA PHE A 112 8.28 -4.85 4.25
C PHE A 112 7.31 -5.95 4.72
N THR A 113 6.45 -5.65 5.69
CA THR A 113 5.45 -6.58 6.21
C THR A 113 4.43 -6.97 5.13
N TYR A 114 4.07 -6.07 4.21
CA TYR A 114 3.16 -6.35 3.10
C TYR A 114 3.69 -7.49 2.22
N PHE A 115 4.92 -7.36 1.72
CA PHE A 115 5.53 -8.39 0.87
C PHE A 115 5.84 -9.67 1.66
N THR A 116 6.25 -9.55 2.92
CA THR A 116 6.55 -10.70 3.79
C THR A 116 5.29 -11.56 4.04
N ILE A 117 4.15 -10.92 4.35
CA ILE A 117 2.90 -11.67 4.56
C ILE A 117 2.53 -12.44 3.29
N ILE A 118 2.58 -11.79 2.13
CA ILE A 118 2.14 -12.39 0.86
C ILE A 118 3.08 -13.49 0.39
N LEU A 119 4.38 -13.20 0.30
CA LEU A 119 5.36 -14.08 -0.34
C LEU A 119 5.90 -15.18 0.58
N ILE A 120 5.88 -14.96 1.90
CA ILE A 120 6.55 -15.84 2.87
C ILE A 120 5.54 -16.44 3.86
N LEU A 121 4.75 -15.62 4.56
CA LEU A 121 3.90 -16.12 5.65
C LEU A 121 2.65 -16.87 5.19
N PHE A 122 2.03 -16.51 4.07
CA PHE A 122 0.91 -17.28 3.53
C PHE A 122 1.27 -18.70 3.02
N PRO A 123 2.40 -18.92 2.33
CA PRO A 123 2.79 -20.25 1.89
C PRO A 123 3.43 -21.14 2.97
N LEU A 124 3.97 -20.57 4.06
CA LEU A 124 4.42 -21.30 5.25
C LEU A 124 3.26 -22.05 5.94
#